data_AF-A0A3D3K1Z3-F1
#
_entry.id   AF-A0A3D3K1Z3-F1
#
_cell.length_a   1.000
_cell.length_b   1.000
_cell.length_c   1.000
_cell.angle_alpha   90.00
_cell.angle_beta   90.00
_cell.angle_gamma   90.00
#
_symmetry.space_group_name_H-M   'P 1'
#
loop_
_entity.id
_entity.type
_entity.pdbx_description
1 polymer ?
#
loop_
_entity_poly.entity_id
_entity_poly.type
_entity_poly.pdbx_seq_one_letter_code
_entity_poly.pdbx_strand_id
1 'polypeptide(L)'
;MELVQEGGGTLGISLVGFCFVLEYCGIRFLKLAGTSAGAINTLFMAALGKNKECCSTPELFQIVRNMNMFSFVDGHWIAKRAIRSLISKDGWLKSTIFAFVVLVLFLMIFYPLISIFGEIGNGVYLLGLAVFLIFVGINIYLYLRFKKAKYGVNSGKEFLKFLVTNLEKKNISTKLDLDRIAKFIINEDGSVEGNSNYKFYGRSENVAENQKIIQVLNQEYHTNRQYNFTLKNLQADYTFITVDISSQRKIELPAQAGLYWSNPNFDVNPAVF
;
A
#
# COMPACT_ATOMS: atom_id res chain seq x y z
N MET A 1 -21.47 -0.24 -5.12
CA MET A 1 -20.66 -1.44 -4.79
C MET A 1 -19.79 -1.15 -3.59
N GLU A 2 -19.48 -2.14 -2.77
CA GLU A 2 -18.49 -2.04 -1.68
C GLU A 2 -17.15 -2.57 -2.17
N LEU A 3 -16.05 -1.88 -1.88
CA LEU A 3 -14.70 -2.27 -2.25
C LEU A 3 -13.89 -2.53 -1.01
N VAL A 4 -13.42 -3.77 -0.84
CA VAL A 4 -12.51 -4.16 0.24
C VAL A 4 -11.13 -4.41 -0.36
N GLN A 5 -10.12 -3.79 0.24
CA GLN A 5 -8.76 -3.74 -0.25
C GLN A 5 -7.80 -4.36 0.76
N GLU A 6 -7.43 -5.61 0.52
CA GLU A 6 -6.46 -6.28 1.38
C GLU A 6 -5.03 -5.85 1.07
N GLY A 7 -4.26 -5.58 2.12
CA GLY A 7 -2.84 -5.30 2.01
C GLY A 7 -2.02 -6.57 1.86
N GLY A 8 -1.19 -6.63 0.82
CA GLY A 8 -0.23 -7.71 0.59
C GLY A 8 1.05 -7.19 -0.08
N GLY A 9 2.01 -6.70 0.70
CA GLY A 9 3.35 -6.32 0.21
C GLY A 9 3.37 -5.23 -0.87
N THR A 10 4.38 -5.29 -1.76
CA THR A 10 4.65 -4.30 -2.84
C THR A 10 3.56 -4.20 -3.92
N LEU A 11 2.44 -4.93 -3.79
CA LEU A 11 1.37 -4.99 -4.79
C LEU A 11 0.37 -3.83 -4.76
N GLY A 12 0.58 -2.78 -3.97
CA GLY A 12 -0.31 -1.61 -3.94
C GLY A 12 -0.56 -0.96 -5.32
N ILE A 13 0.40 -1.03 -6.24
CA ILE A 13 0.28 -0.53 -7.62
C ILE A 13 -0.71 -1.37 -8.45
N SER A 14 -0.72 -2.70 -8.28
CA SER A 14 -1.61 -3.60 -9.02
C SER A 14 -3.08 -3.36 -8.66
N LEU A 15 -3.33 -3.03 -7.40
CA LEU A 15 -4.66 -2.75 -6.87
C LEU A 15 -5.22 -1.43 -7.42
N VAL A 16 -4.37 -0.42 -7.62
CA VAL A 16 -4.75 0.83 -8.30
C VAL A 16 -5.12 0.55 -9.76
N GLY A 17 -4.35 -0.28 -10.47
CA GLY A 17 -4.65 -0.69 -11.84
C GLY A 17 -6.00 -1.41 -11.95
N PHE A 18 -6.31 -2.29 -10.99
CA PHE A 18 -7.61 -2.96 -10.90
C PHE A 18 -8.75 -1.96 -10.70
N CYS A 19 -8.61 -1.02 -9.75
CA CYS A 19 -9.61 0.03 -9.52
C CYS A 19 -9.81 0.90 -10.76
N PHE A 20 -8.74 1.17 -11.52
CA PHE A 20 -8.79 2.00 -12.72
C PHE A 20 -9.63 1.34 -13.80
N VAL A 21 -9.41 0.05 -14.05
CA VAL A 21 -10.18 -0.71 -15.05
C VAL A 21 -11.64 -0.76 -14.66
N LEU A 22 -11.95 -1.00 -13.38
CA LEU A 22 -13.34 -1.04 -12.92
C LEU A 22 -14.04 0.33 -13.05
N GLU A 23 -13.37 1.43 -12.68
CA GLU A 23 -13.90 2.78 -12.90
C GLU A 23 -14.09 3.11 -14.37
N TYR A 24 -13.16 2.67 -15.24
CA TYR A 24 -13.25 2.83 -16.68
C TYR A 24 -14.43 2.06 -17.26
N CYS A 25 -14.73 0.86 -16.73
CA CYS A 25 -15.92 0.08 -17.05
C CYS A 25 -17.22 0.65 -16.45
N GLY A 26 -17.19 1.84 -15.83
CA GLY A 26 -18.36 2.50 -15.23
C GLY A 26 -18.74 1.98 -13.84
N ILE A 27 -17.95 1.07 -13.24
CA ILE A 27 -18.19 0.54 -11.89
C ILE A 27 -17.60 1.51 -10.87
N ARG A 28 -18.46 2.10 -10.05
CA ARG A 28 -18.08 3.01 -8.96
C ARG A 28 -18.29 2.38 -7.59
N PHE A 29 -17.41 2.70 -6.66
CA PHE A 29 -17.42 2.15 -5.30
C PHE A 29 -18.01 3.18 -4.33
N LEU A 30 -19.03 2.77 -3.56
CA LEU A 30 -19.72 3.62 -2.58
C LEU A 30 -19.09 3.47 -1.19
N LYS A 31 -18.85 2.24 -0.74
CA LYS A 31 -18.13 1.99 0.51
C LYS A 31 -16.73 1.49 0.20
N LEU A 32 -15.74 2.08 0.86
CA LEU A 32 -14.32 1.76 0.68
C LEU A 32 -13.80 1.17 2.00
N ALA A 33 -13.15 0.03 1.95
CA ALA A 33 -12.47 -0.54 3.12
C ALA A 33 -11.06 -0.97 2.74
N GLY A 34 -10.08 -0.75 3.61
CA GLY A 34 -8.70 -1.13 3.33
C GLY A 34 -7.90 -1.57 4.55
N THR A 35 -7.00 -2.54 4.36
CA THR A 35 -6.03 -3.01 5.36
C THR A 35 -4.60 -2.77 4.87
N SER A 36 -3.68 -2.37 5.75
CA SER A 36 -2.24 -2.20 5.44
C SER A 36 -2.02 -1.40 4.13
N ALA A 37 -1.40 -1.99 3.09
CA ALA A 37 -1.19 -1.32 1.80
C ALA A 37 -2.50 -0.91 1.08
N GLY A 38 -3.59 -1.65 1.28
CA GLY A 38 -4.91 -1.33 0.73
C GLY A 38 -5.59 -0.15 1.44
N ALA A 39 -5.21 0.14 2.70
CA ALA A 39 -5.69 1.32 3.43
C ALA A 39 -5.20 2.62 2.77
N ILE A 40 -4.00 2.60 2.18
CA ILE A 40 -3.44 3.76 1.46
C ILE A 40 -4.28 4.09 0.23
N ASN A 41 -4.60 3.07 -0.56
CA ASN A 41 -5.41 3.24 -1.75
C ASN A 41 -6.82 3.72 -1.36
N THR A 42 -7.40 3.12 -0.32
CA THR A 42 -8.68 3.53 0.27
C THR A 42 -8.67 5.00 0.71
N LEU A 43 -7.61 5.44 1.40
CA LEU A 43 -7.45 6.81 1.88
C LEU A 43 -7.39 7.80 0.72
N PHE A 44 -6.57 7.54 -0.31
CA PHE A 44 -6.48 8.43 -1.46
C PHE A 44 -7.74 8.40 -2.33
N MET A 45 -8.41 7.25 -2.50
CA MET A 45 -9.71 7.19 -3.15
C MET A 45 -10.77 8.00 -2.40
N ALA A 46 -10.76 7.97 -1.07
CA ALA A 46 -11.63 8.79 -0.24
C ALA A 46 -11.28 10.29 -0.37
N ALA A 47 -9.99 10.64 -0.36
CA ALA A 47 -9.48 12.01 -0.43
C ALA A 47 -9.67 12.68 -1.80
N LEU A 48 -9.62 11.91 -2.88
CA LEU A 48 -9.92 12.40 -4.24
C LEU A 48 -11.41 12.67 -4.43
N GLY A 49 -12.25 12.15 -3.53
CA GLY A 49 -13.69 12.25 -3.62
C GLY A 49 -14.25 11.49 -4.81
N LYS A 50 -15.57 11.58 -4.95
CA LYS A 50 -16.31 10.95 -6.05
C LYS A 50 -16.87 12.05 -6.93
N ASN A 51 -16.52 12.02 -8.20
CA ASN A 51 -17.15 12.81 -9.23
C ASN A 51 -17.80 11.86 -10.24
N LYS A 52 -19.02 12.18 -10.68
CA LYS A 52 -19.72 11.41 -11.72
C LYS A 52 -19.01 11.51 -13.07
N GLU A 53 -18.41 12.66 -13.36
CA GLU A 53 -17.88 13.02 -14.68
C GLU A 53 -16.42 12.59 -14.88
N CYS A 54 -15.63 12.55 -13.82
CA CYS A 54 -14.19 12.24 -13.91
C CYS A 54 -13.84 11.05 -13.03
N CYS A 55 -13.08 10.10 -13.59
CA CYS A 55 -12.48 9.04 -12.78
C CYS A 55 -11.44 9.62 -11.84
N SER A 56 -11.47 9.20 -10.57
CA SER A 56 -10.48 9.57 -9.56
C SER A 56 -9.21 8.71 -9.70
N THR A 57 -9.30 7.54 -10.33
CA THR A 57 -8.19 6.58 -10.39
C THR A 57 -6.95 7.01 -11.24
N PRO A 58 -7.03 7.84 -12.30
CA PRO A 58 -5.85 8.36 -12.99
C PRO A 58 -4.95 9.20 -12.07
N GLU A 59 -5.54 10.03 -11.21
CA GLU A 59 -4.78 10.84 -10.26
C GLU A 59 -4.19 9.98 -9.14
N LEU A 60 -4.98 9.02 -8.65
CA LEU A 60 -4.52 8.00 -7.71
C LEU A 60 -3.30 7.22 -8.24
N PHE A 61 -3.31 6.85 -9.52
CA PHE A 61 -2.18 6.20 -10.17
C PHE A 61 -0.93 7.07 -10.16
N GLN A 62 -1.05 8.39 -10.38
CA GLN A 62 0.10 9.28 -10.29
C GLN A 62 0.65 9.38 -8.85
N ILE A 63 -0.22 9.49 -7.85
CA ILE A 63 0.16 9.54 -6.43
C ILE A 63 0.92 8.27 -6.05
N VAL A 64 0.38 7.09 -6.40
CA VAL A 64 0.98 5.80 -6.05
C VAL A 64 2.25 5.52 -6.88
N ARG A 65 2.31 5.92 -8.16
CA ARG A 65 3.52 5.80 -8.99
C ARG A 65 4.69 6.61 -8.43
N ASN A 66 4.42 7.80 -7.90
CA ASN A 66 5.44 8.66 -7.33
C ASN A 66 5.83 8.24 -5.90
N MET A 67 5.18 7.22 -5.35
CA MET A 67 5.50 6.66 -4.05
C MET A 67 6.75 5.76 -4.17
N ASN A 68 7.85 6.16 -3.55
CA ASN A 68 9.07 5.35 -3.53
C ASN A 68 8.95 4.24 -2.48
N MET A 69 8.41 3.09 -2.86
CA MET A 69 8.25 1.94 -1.95
C MET A 69 9.57 1.49 -1.29
N PHE A 70 10.71 1.72 -1.95
CA PHE A 70 12.03 1.38 -1.42
C PHE A 70 12.53 2.34 -0.35
N SER A 71 12.02 3.58 -0.27
CA SER A 71 12.36 4.49 0.84
C SER A 71 11.67 4.11 2.14
N PHE A 72 10.66 3.24 2.10
CA PHE A 72 10.02 2.72 3.31
C PHE A 72 10.75 1.51 3.87
N VAL A 73 11.65 0.88 3.11
CA VAL A 73 12.49 -0.21 3.61
C VAL A 73 13.73 0.37 4.28
N ASP A 74 13.64 0.60 5.60
CA ASP A 74 14.82 0.93 6.40
C ASP A 74 15.56 -0.34 6.85
N GLY A 75 16.83 -0.40 6.47
CA GLY A 75 17.78 -1.38 6.93
C GLY A 75 19.19 -0.84 6.75
N HIS A 76 20.18 -1.50 7.38
CA HIS A 76 21.59 -1.18 7.17
C HIS A 76 21.92 -1.12 5.66
N TRP A 77 22.94 -0.37 5.24
CA TRP A 77 23.25 -0.19 3.80
C TRP A 77 23.35 -1.53 3.05
N ILE A 78 23.78 -2.59 3.75
CA ILE A 78 23.82 -3.98 3.28
C ILE A 78 22.43 -4.58 3.04
N ALA A 79 21.46 -4.35 3.93
CA ALA A 79 20.07 -4.81 3.79
C ALA A 79 19.40 -4.16 2.58
N LYS A 80 19.58 -2.84 2.45
CA LYS A 80 19.06 -2.05 1.33
C LYS A 80 19.69 -2.48 0.01
N ARG A 81 21.00 -2.77 0.01
CA ARG A 81 21.74 -3.33 -1.13
C ARG A 81 21.25 -4.73 -1.49
N ALA A 82 21.02 -5.60 -0.51
CA ALA A 82 20.56 -6.98 -0.73
C ALA A 82 19.14 -7.01 -1.32
N ILE A 83 18.21 -6.22 -0.78
CA ILE A 83 16.84 -6.11 -1.30
C ILE A 83 16.84 -5.50 -2.71
N ARG A 84 17.68 -4.46 -2.91
CA ARG A 84 17.87 -3.88 -4.24
C ARG A 84 18.46 -4.90 -5.22
N SER A 85 19.38 -5.76 -4.80
CA SER A 85 20.00 -6.80 -5.62
C SER A 85 19.09 -8.02 -5.88
N LEU A 86 18.12 -8.28 -5.01
CA LEU A 86 17.05 -9.27 -5.26
C LEU A 86 16.10 -8.80 -6.36
N ILE A 87 15.79 -7.50 -6.37
CA ILE A 87 14.74 -6.93 -7.23
C ILE A 87 15.31 -6.37 -8.53
N SER A 88 16.42 -5.63 -8.47
CA SER A 88 17.24 -5.33 -9.64
C SER A 88 18.21 -6.48 -9.82
N LYS A 89 18.20 -7.16 -10.97
CA LYS A 89 19.15 -8.24 -11.32
C LYS A 89 20.60 -7.71 -11.46
N ASP A 90 21.08 -6.89 -10.52
CA ASP A 90 22.39 -6.25 -10.53
C ASP A 90 23.55 -7.23 -10.29
N GLY A 91 23.25 -8.51 -10.04
CA GLY A 91 24.22 -9.59 -9.93
C GLY A 91 25.05 -9.57 -8.65
N TRP A 92 24.88 -8.58 -7.76
CA TRP A 92 25.68 -8.48 -6.53
C TRP A 92 25.49 -9.68 -5.61
N LEU A 93 24.25 -10.15 -5.43
CA LEU A 93 23.99 -11.38 -4.67
C LEU A 93 24.64 -12.61 -5.28
N LYS A 94 24.62 -12.74 -6.62
CA LYS A 94 25.33 -13.81 -7.32
C LYS A 94 26.83 -13.70 -7.09
N SER A 95 27.39 -12.49 -7.12
CA SER A 95 28.81 -12.23 -6.84
C SER A 95 29.20 -12.55 -5.40
N THR A 96 28.35 -12.25 -4.42
CA THR A 96 28.61 -12.55 -3.00
C THR A 96 28.53 -14.06 -2.72
N ILE A 97 27.54 -14.75 -3.30
CA ILE A 97 27.44 -16.22 -3.23
C ILE A 97 28.63 -16.86 -3.95
N PHE A 98 29.00 -16.34 -5.12
CA PHE A 98 30.17 -16.81 -5.87
C PHE A 98 31.46 -16.62 -5.08
N ALA A 99 31.68 -15.45 -4.47
CA ALA A 99 32.83 -15.20 -3.61
C ALA A 99 32.87 -16.14 -2.41
N PHE A 100 31.72 -16.44 -1.79
CA PHE A 100 31.62 -17.40 -0.69
C PHE A 100 31.98 -18.82 -1.15
N VAL A 101 31.46 -19.27 -2.30
CA VAL A 101 31.78 -20.59 -2.86
C VAL A 101 33.26 -20.69 -3.24
N VAL A 102 33.82 -19.66 -3.87
CA VAL A 102 35.26 -19.59 -4.20
C VAL A 102 36.11 -19.63 -2.93
N LEU A 103 35.72 -18.94 -1.87
CA LEU A 103 36.42 -18.93 -0.58
C LEU A 103 36.38 -20.32 0.10
N VAL A 104 35.25 -21.02 0.04
CA VAL A 104 35.12 -22.39 0.55
C VAL A 104 35.95 -23.37 -0.27
N LEU A 105 35.90 -23.27 -1.60
CA LEU A 105 36.71 -24.10 -2.49
C LEU A 105 38.20 -23.83 -2.32
N PHE A 106 38.60 -22.57 -2.13
CA PHE A 106 39.97 -22.19 -1.81
C PHE A 106 40.44 -22.88 -0.53
N LEU A 107 39.64 -22.84 0.55
CA LEU A 107 39.96 -23.53 1.80
C LEU A 107 40.04 -25.06 1.62
N MET A 108 39.17 -25.68 0.82
CA MET A 108 39.18 -27.13 0.61
C MET A 108 40.32 -27.62 -0.29
N ILE A 109 40.69 -26.86 -1.33
CA ILE A 109 41.68 -27.28 -2.33
C ILE A 109 43.09 -26.90 -1.89
N PHE A 110 43.29 -25.71 -1.33
CA PHE A 110 44.63 -25.25 -0.96
C PHE A 110 45.13 -25.83 0.37
N TYR A 111 44.24 -26.26 1.26
CA TYR A 111 44.62 -26.95 2.50
C TYR A 111 45.56 -28.17 2.27
N PRO A 112 45.19 -29.17 1.45
CA PRO A 112 46.05 -30.35 1.24
C PRO A 112 47.34 -30.04 0.46
N LEU A 113 47.36 -28.95 -0.34
CA LEU A 113 48.55 -28.51 -1.08
C LEU A 113 49.55 -27.78 -0.19
N ILE A 114 49.05 -26.94 0.70
CA ILE A 114 49.86 -26.08 1.57
C ILE A 114 50.37 -26.87 2.79
N SER A 115 49.66 -27.91 3.25
CA SER A 115 50.12 -28.78 4.34
C SER A 115 51.42 -29.54 4.04
N ILE A 116 51.80 -29.66 2.76
CA ILE A 116 53.07 -30.27 2.33
C ILE A 116 54.27 -29.40 2.74
N PHE A 117 54.08 -28.08 2.89
CA PHE A 117 55.14 -27.12 3.24
C PHE A 117 55.37 -26.96 4.76
N GLY A 118 54.83 -27.86 5.58
CA GLY A 118 55.05 -27.89 7.03
C GLY A 118 54.47 -26.68 7.78
N GLU A 119 55.23 -26.15 8.75
CA GLU A 119 54.83 -25.07 9.67
C GLU A 119 54.32 -23.80 8.97
N ILE A 120 54.98 -23.37 7.90
CA ILE A 120 54.62 -22.14 7.17
C ILE A 120 53.25 -22.29 6.51
N GLY A 121 52.95 -23.48 5.99
CA GLY A 121 51.69 -23.76 5.34
C GLY A 121 50.51 -23.76 6.32
N ASN A 122 50.71 -24.33 7.50
CA ASN A 122 49.71 -24.31 8.56
C ASN A 122 49.37 -22.87 9.00
N GLY A 123 50.36 -21.98 9.06
CA GLY A 123 50.15 -20.56 9.39
C GLY A 123 49.25 -19.83 8.38
N VAL A 124 49.47 -20.04 7.08
CA VAL A 124 48.66 -19.45 6.01
C VAL A 124 47.22 -19.96 6.05
N TYR A 125 47.04 -21.26 6.32
CA TYR A 125 45.71 -21.85 6.48
C TYR A 125 44.94 -21.26 7.67
N LEU A 126 45.59 -21.13 8.83
CA LEU A 126 44.96 -20.55 10.03
C LEU A 126 44.51 -19.10 9.79
N LEU A 127 45.30 -18.31 9.04
CA LEU A 127 44.93 -16.95 8.67
C LEU A 127 43.71 -16.92 7.74
N GLY A 128 43.67 -17.80 6.73
CA GLY A 128 42.51 -17.93 5.83
C GLY A 128 41.24 -18.38 6.58
N LEU A 129 41.38 -19.32 7.51
CA LEU A 129 40.29 -19.80 8.36
C LEU A 129 39.77 -18.68 9.27
N ALA A 130 40.64 -17.86 9.85
CA ALA A 130 40.25 -16.71 10.67
C ALA A 130 39.44 -15.69 9.86
N VAL A 131 39.88 -15.36 8.64
CA VAL A 131 39.13 -14.47 7.73
C VAL A 131 37.75 -15.05 7.39
N PHE A 132 37.68 -16.35 7.12
CA PHE A 132 36.41 -17.04 6.86
C PHE A 132 35.46 -17.00 8.06
N LEU A 133 35.96 -17.28 9.27
CA LEU A 133 35.17 -17.24 10.50
C LEU A 133 34.67 -15.83 10.81
N ILE A 134 35.48 -14.78 10.57
CA ILE A 134 35.04 -13.38 10.69
C ILE A 134 33.94 -13.08 9.68
N PHE A 135 34.09 -13.49 8.43
CA PHE A 135 33.07 -13.30 7.39
C PHE A 135 31.75 -13.98 7.76
N VAL A 136 31.80 -15.24 8.19
CA VAL A 136 30.62 -15.99 8.65
C VAL A 136 30.01 -15.35 9.90
N GLY A 137 30.85 -14.94 10.86
CA GLY A 137 30.42 -14.26 12.08
C GLY A 137 29.69 -12.94 11.81
N ILE A 138 30.17 -12.13 10.86
CA ILE A 138 29.48 -10.91 10.41
C ILE A 138 28.11 -11.25 9.80
N ASN A 139 28.04 -12.25 8.93
CA ASN A 139 26.78 -12.66 8.29
C ASN A 139 25.77 -13.21 9.31
N ILE A 140 26.24 -14.03 10.27
CA ILE A 140 25.42 -14.55 11.37
C ILE A 140 24.99 -13.42 12.31
N TYR A 141 25.89 -12.49 12.66
CA TYR A 141 25.56 -11.31 13.47
C TYR A 141 24.49 -10.47 12.78
N LEU A 142 24.63 -10.21 11.48
CA LEU A 142 23.62 -9.52 10.69
C LEU A 142 22.31 -10.30 10.68
N TYR A 143 22.31 -11.60 10.40
CA TYR A 143 21.12 -12.46 10.41
C TYR A 143 20.42 -12.49 11.77
N LEU A 144 21.17 -12.66 12.87
CA LEU A 144 20.64 -12.64 14.23
C LEU A 144 20.13 -11.25 14.60
N ARG A 145 20.79 -10.19 14.16
CA ARG A 145 20.30 -8.82 14.30
C ARG A 145 19.02 -8.61 13.50
N PHE A 146 18.89 -9.17 12.30
CA PHE A 146 17.65 -9.17 11.50
C PHE A 146 16.55 -10.01 12.14
N LYS A 147 16.86 -11.12 12.81
CA LYS A 147 15.89 -11.98 13.49
C LYS A 147 15.44 -11.41 14.83
N LYS A 148 16.34 -10.77 15.58
CA LYS A 148 16.06 -10.13 16.89
C LYS A 148 15.42 -8.76 16.75
N ALA A 149 15.84 -7.98 15.76
CA ALA A 149 15.11 -6.78 15.41
C ALA A 149 13.83 -7.23 14.68
N LYS A 150 12.68 -7.04 15.32
CA LYS A 150 11.42 -6.87 14.58
C LYS A 150 11.60 -5.62 13.71
N TYR A 151 12.30 -5.75 12.57
CA TYR A 151 12.53 -4.64 11.65
C TYR A 151 11.16 -4.23 11.09
N GLY A 152 10.56 -3.25 11.75
CA GLY A 152 9.55 -2.40 11.16
C GLY A 152 10.21 -1.61 10.03
N VAL A 153 9.68 -1.83 8.84
CA VAL A 153 9.81 -1.03 7.63
C VAL A 153 9.74 0.47 7.98
N ASN A 154 10.89 1.14 8.15
CA ASN A 154 11.01 2.56 8.50
C ASN A 154 10.32 2.94 9.83
N SER A 155 10.75 4.05 10.44
CA SER A 155 10.07 4.65 11.62
C SER A 155 8.61 5.08 11.36
N GLY A 156 8.05 4.76 10.19
CA GLY A 156 6.76 5.26 9.70
C GLY A 156 6.79 6.73 9.30
N LYS A 157 7.84 7.50 9.63
CA LYS A 157 7.86 8.97 9.48
C LYS A 157 7.89 9.42 8.03
N GLU A 158 8.74 8.83 7.18
CA GLU A 158 8.78 9.19 5.74
C GLU A 158 7.49 8.78 5.02
N PHE A 159 6.92 7.65 5.45
CA PHE A 159 5.65 7.17 4.94
C PHE A 159 4.48 8.08 5.35
N LEU A 160 4.41 8.43 6.63
CA LEU A 160 3.44 9.38 7.17
C LEU A 160 3.59 10.75 6.49
N LYS A 161 4.82 11.25 6.35
CA LYS A 161 5.12 12.50 5.64
C LYS A 161 4.61 12.45 4.21
N PHE A 162 4.82 11.35 3.49
CA PHE A 162 4.27 11.17 2.15
C PHE A 162 2.74 11.28 2.14
N LEU A 163 2.04 10.61 3.08
CA LEU A 163 0.58 10.68 3.16
C LEU A 163 0.12 12.11 3.46
N VAL A 164 0.67 12.74 4.51
CA VAL A 164 0.35 14.10 4.94
C VAL A 164 0.58 15.10 3.81
N THR A 165 1.74 15.08 3.15
CA THR A 165 2.04 16.00 2.05
C THR A 165 1.07 15.86 0.87
N ASN A 166 0.59 14.65 0.55
CA ASN A 166 -0.38 14.47 -0.53
C ASN A 166 -1.80 14.89 -0.13
N LEU A 167 -2.19 14.72 1.13
CA LEU A 167 -3.47 15.21 1.66
C LEU A 167 -3.48 16.75 1.78
N GLU A 168 -2.39 17.35 2.23
CA GLU A 168 -2.24 18.81 2.33
C GLU A 168 -2.34 19.50 0.97
N LYS A 169 -1.79 18.90 -0.10
CA LYS A 169 -1.98 19.38 -1.49
C LYS A 169 -3.46 19.45 -1.91
N LYS A 170 -4.33 18.70 -1.24
CA LYS A 170 -5.78 18.68 -1.45
C LYS A 170 -6.53 19.47 -0.38
N ASN A 171 -5.83 20.23 0.47
CA ASN A 171 -6.39 20.96 1.62
C ASN A 171 -7.11 20.05 2.63
N ILE A 172 -6.64 18.80 2.80
CA ILE A 172 -7.17 17.85 3.78
C ILE A 172 -6.15 17.74 4.91
N SER A 173 -6.46 18.35 6.05
CA SER A 173 -5.60 18.29 7.24
C SER A 173 -6.27 17.56 8.41
N THR A 174 -7.60 17.52 8.42
CA THR A 174 -8.40 16.90 9.49
C THR A 174 -9.29 15.77 8.97
N LYS A 175 -9.71 14.89 9.88
CA LYS A 175 -10.74 13.87 9.62
C LYS A 175 -12.05 14.48 9.13
N LEU A 176 -12.45 15.64 9.64
CA LEU A 176 -13.66 16.34 9.17
C LEU A 176 -13.55 16.76 7.69
N ASP A 177 -12.37 17.20 7.25
CA ASP A 177 -12.14 17.59 5.85
C ASP A 177 -12.28 16.38 4.92
N LEU A 178 -11.73 15.23 5.33
CA LEU A 178 -11.88 13.98 4.59
C LEU A 178 -13.33 13.50 4.58
N ASP A 179 -14.03 13.56 5.72
CA ASP A 179 -15.44 13.18 5.82
C ASP A 179 -16.31 14.00 4.86
N ARG A 180 -16.07 15.32 4.76
CA ARG A 180 -16.78 16.22 3.84
C ARG A 180 -16.61 15.85 2.37
N ILE A 181 -15.51 15.19 2.01
CA ILE A 181 -15.22 14.80 0.62
C ILE A 181 -15.72 13.38 0.34
N ALA A 182 -15.53 12.48 1.29
CA ALA A 182 -15.71 11.05 1.11
C ALA A 182 -17.11 10.55 1.47
N LYS A 183 -17.76 11.15 2.48
CA LYS A 183 -19.05 10.70 3.02
C LYS A 183 -20.19 11.51 2.43
N PHE A 184 -21.20 10.81 1.93
CA PHE A 184 -22.46 11.41 1.54
C PHE A 184 -23.60 10.42 1.56
N ILE A 185 -24.81 10.94 1.68
CA ILE A 185 -26.06 10.19 1.61
C ILE A 185 -26.86 10.70 0.43
N ILE A 186 -27.37 9.79 -0.38
CA ILE A 186 -28.34 10.11 -1.43
C ILE A 186 -29.73 9.89 -0.82
N ASN A 187 -30.44 10.99 -0.59
CA ASN A 187 -31.78 11.00 -0.04
C ASN A 187 -32.82 10.47 -1.06
N GLU A 188 -34.02 10.19 -0.58
CA GLU A 188 -35.11 9.64 -1.41
C GLU A 188 -35.54 10.57 -2.56
N ASP A 189 -35.33 11.88 -2.38
CA ASP A 189 -35.58 12.93 -3.37
C ASP A 189 -34.42 13.11 -4.37
N GLY A 190 -33.32 12.36 -4.21
CA GLY A 190 -32.11 12.47 -5.03
C GLY A 190 -31.18 13.61 -4.63
N SER A 191 -31.47 14.33 -3.54
CA SER A 191 -30.54 15.29 -2.95
C SER A 191 -29.36 14.57 -2.28
N VAL A 192 -28.22 15.27 -2.19
CA VAL A 192 -26.99 14.71 -1.63
C VAL A 192 -26.63 15.51 -0.38
N GLU A 193 -26.62 14.84 0.76
CA GLU A 193 -26.18 15.41 2.03
C GLU A 193 -24.75 14.95 2.34
N GLY A 194 -23.91 15.87 2.86
CA GLY A 194 -22.58 15.55 3.39
C GLY A 194 -21.39 15.81 2.46
N ASN A 195 -21.60 16.00 1.15
CA ASN A 195 -20.52 16.28 0.18
C ASN A 195 -20.66 17.63 -0.53
N SER A 196 -19.65 18.49 -0.41
CA SER A 196 -19.63 19.82 -1.06
C SER A 196 -19.28 19.78 -2.57
N ASN A 197 -18.73 18.67 -3.05
CA ASN A 197 -18.28 18.47 -4.44
C ASN A 197 -19.18 17.53 -5.26
N TYR A 198 -20.03 16.73 -4.61
CA TYR A 198 -20.99 15.86 -5.30
C TYR A 198 -22.24 16.66 -5.68
N LYS A 199 -22.14 17.45 -6.74
CA LYS A 199 -23.32 18.06 -7.35
C LYS A 199 -24.10 17.00 -8.10
N PHE A 200 -25.24 16.56 -7.57
CA PHE A 200 -26.30 16.07 -8.44
C PHE A 200 -26.78 17.28 -9.25
N TYR A 201 -26.32 17.41 -10.49
CA TYR A 201 -27.02 18.24 -11.46
C TYR A 201 -28.34 17.52 -11.78
N GLY A 202 -29.32 17.69 -10.90
CA GLY A 202 -30.72 17.39 -11.15
C GLY A 202 -31.30 18.42 -12.11
N ARG A 203 -30.78 18.45 -13.34
CA ARG A 203 -31.43 19.06 -14.51
C ARG A 203 -30.85 18.46 -15.77
N SER A 204 -31.26 17.22 -16.05
CA SER A 204 -31.16 16.69 -17.40
C SER A 204 -32.15 17.48 -18.26
N GLU A 205 -31.67 18.31 -19.17
CA GLU A 205 -32.51 18.97 -20.18
C GLU A 205 -33.19 17.96 -21.11
N ASN A 206 -32.74 16.70 -21.13
CA ASN A 206 -33.29 15.62 -21.97
C ASN A 206 -33.62 14.35 -21.16
N VAL A 207 -34.56 14.44 -20.21
CA VAL A 207 -35.10 13.29 -19.46
C VAL A 207 -35.62 12.20 -20.41
N ALA A 208 -36.25 12.58 -21.52
CA ALA A 208 -36.81 11.65 -22.50
C ALA A 208 -35.75 10.88 -23.30
N GLU A 209 -34.60 11.49 -23.59
CA GLU A 209 -33.51 10.86 -24.34
C GLU A 209 -32.73 9.88 -23.47
N ASN A 210 -32.48 10.25 -22.20
CA ASN A 210 -31.88 9.36 -21.22
C ASN A 210 -32.78 8.17 -20.89
N GLN A 211 -34.10 8.36 -20.85
CA GLN A 211 -35.05 7.25 -20.71
C GLN A 211 -35.01 6.32 -21.92
N LYS A 212 -34.88 6.84 -23.15
CA LYS A 212 -34.69 6.02 -24.35
C LYS A 212 -33.38 5.25 -24.33
N ILE A 213 -32.27 5.87 -23.96
CA ILE A 213 -30.95 5.20 -23.87
C ILE A 213 -30.98 4.11 -22.81
N ILE A 214 -31.59 4.37 -21.64
CA ILE A 214 -31.79 3.37 -20.59
C ILE A 214 -32.71 2.24 -21.07
N GLN A 215 -33.76 2.54 -21.84
CA GLN A 215 -34.67 1.53 -22.41
C GLN A 215 -33.98 0.67 -23.47
N VAL A 216 -33.17 1.26 -24.35
CA VAL A 216 -32.38 0.55 -25.37
C VAL A 216 -31.33 -0.34 -24.71
N LEU A 217 -30.59 0.19 -23.73
CA LEU A 217 -29.64 -0.61 -22.94
C LEU A 217 -30.36 -1.73 -22.17
N ASN A 218 -31.54 -1.49 -21.62
CA ASN A 218 -32.33 -2.54 -20.97
C ASN A 218 -32.85 -3.59 -21.98
N GLN A 219 -33.18 -3.20 -23.21
CA GLN A 219 -33.55 -4.17 -24.26
C GLN A 219 -32.37 -5.04 -24.70
N GLU A 220 -31.16 -4.49 -24.70
CA GLU A 220 -29.95 -5.19 -25.12
C GLU A 220 -29.39 -6.11 -24.02
N TYR A 221 -29.65 -5.81 -22.74
CA TYR A 221 -29.06 -6.51 -21.59
C TYR A 221 -29.97 -7.49 -20.82
N HIS A 222 -31.28 -7.58 -21.10
CA HIS A 222 -32.18 -8.44 -20.30
C HIS A 222 -32.63 -9.71 -21.02
N THR A 223 -31.95 -10.84 -20.74
CA THR A 223 -32.60 -12.16 -20.70
C THR A 223 -32.72 -12.75 -19.29
N ASN A 224 -32.24 -12.13 -18.20
CA ASN A 224 -32.57 -12.58 -16.85
C ASN A 224 -32.39 -11.51 -15.76
N ARG A 225 -33.48 -11.24 -15.02
CA ARG A 225 -33.67 -10.40 -13.82
C ARG A 225 -33.60 -8.89 -13.99
N GLN A 226 -34.79 -8.26 -14.02
CA GLN A 226 -34.96 -6.85 -13.70
C GLN A 226 -34.58 -6.57 -12.24
N TYR A 227 -33.42 -5.96 -12.02
CA TYR A 227 -33.14 -5.24 -10.78
C TYR A 227 -33.58 -3.79 -10.96
N ASN A 228 -34.69 -3.40 -10.32
CA ASN A 228 -35.01 -1.97 -10.15
C ASN A 228 -34.00 -1.38 -9.16
N PHE A 229 -32.85 -0.93 -9.68
CA PHE A 229 -31.80 -0.30 -8.87
C PHE A 229 -32.20 1.14 -8.57
N THR A 230 -33.02 1.35 -7.54
CA THR A 230 -33.27 2.69 -7.00
C THR A 230 -32.03 3.13 -6.23
N LEU A 231 -31.40 4.24 -6.64
CA LEU A 231 -30.27 4.89 -5.95
C LEU A 231 -30.63 5.48 -4.56
N LYS A 232 -31.79 5.12 -4.03
CA LYS A 232 -32.39 5.69 -2.83
C LYS A 232 -31.67 5.15 -1.58
N ASN A 233 -31.36 6.03 -0.63
CA ASN A 233 -30.70 5.72 0.64
C ASN A 233 -29.31 5.09 0.50
N LEU A 234 -28.61 5.39 -0.60
CA LEU A 234 -27.22 4.96 -0.78
C LEU A 234 -26.28 5.86 0.02
N GLN A 235 -25.52 5.24 0.92
CA GLN A 235 -24.48 5.90 1.70
C GLN A 235 -23.10 5.59 1.14
N ALA A 236 -22.32 6.63 0.91
CA ALA A 236 -20.89 6.54 0.68
C ALA A 236 -20.13 6.63 2.00
N ASP A 237 -19.19 5.71 2.22
CA ASP A 237 -18.39 5.67 3.44
C ASP A 237 -16.99 5.09 3.18
N TYR A 238 -16.09 5.24 4.15
CA TYR A 238 -14.76 4.64 4.17
C TYR A 238 -14.42 4.02 5.53
N THR A 239 -13.62 2.97 5.55
CA THR A 239 -13.17 2.29 6.77
C THR A 239 -11.75 1.77 6.62
N PHE A 240 -10.89 2.07 7.58
CA PHE A 240 -9.56 1.49 7.69
C PHE A 240 -9.60 0.38 8.73
N ILE A 241 -9.07 -0.78 8.38
CA ILE A 241 -8.99 -1.91 9.29
C ILE A 241 -7.52 -2.13 9.63
N THR A 242 -7.21 -2.02 10.91
CA THR A 242 -5.86 -2.20 11.45
C THR A 242 -5.91 -3.11 12.69
N VAL A 243 -4.73 -3.41 13.24
CA VAL A 243 -4.58 -4.21 14.46
C VAL A 243 -3.76 -3.41 15.46
N ASP A 244 -4.29 -3.26 16.67
CA ASP A 244 -3.50 -2.74 17.78
C ASP A 244 -2.49 -3.81 18.22
N ILE A 245 -1.20 -3.48 18.12
CA ILE A 245 -0.10 -4.40 18.42
C ILE A 245 -0.07 -4.75 19.91
N SER A 246 -0.49 -3.84 20.79
CA SER A 246 -0.46 -4.04 22.25
C SER A 246 -1.57 -4.98 22.70
N SER A 247 -2.79 -4.78 22.19
CA SER A 247 -3.96 -5.57 22.57
C SER A 247 -4.25 -6.75 21.63
N GLN A 248 -3.59 -6.82 20.47
CA GLN A 248 -3.82 -7.78 19.39
C GLN A 248 -5.28 -7.82 18.91
N ARG A 249 -5.99 -6.70 19.05
CA ARG A 249 -7.39 -6.57 18.64
C ARG A 249 -7.49 -5.84 17.31
N LYS A 250 -8.48 -6.27 16.52
CA LYS A 250 -8.90 -5.55 15.32
C LYS A 250 -9.44 -4.18 15.72
N ILE A 251 -9.03 -3.16 14.99
CA ILE A 251 -9.48 -1.78 15.14
C ILE A 251 -10.03 -1.30 13.79
N GLU A 252 -11.16 -0.60 13.84
CA GLU A 252 -11.85 0.00 12.71
C GLU A 252 -11.83 1.52 12.84
N LEU A 253 -11.14 2.20 11.94
CA LEU A 253 -11.02 3.65 11.92
C LEU A 253 -11.84 4.24 10.75
N PRO A 254 -12.49 5.40 10.92
CA PRO A 254 -12.46 6.25 12.11
C PRO A 254 -13.50 5.90 13.20
N ALA A 255 -14.28 4.82 13.04
CA ALA A 255 -15.36 4.46 13.97
C ALA A 255 -14.90 4.31 15.43
N GLN A 256 -13.71 3.75 15.64
CA GLN A 256 -13.11 3.52 16.95
C GLN A 256 -12.00 4.53 17.30
N ALA A 257 -11.91 5.66 16.57
CA ALA A 257 -10.87 6.66 16.78
C ALA A 257 -10.91 7.27 18.20
N GLY A 258 -12.08 7.34 18.84
CA GLY A 258 -12.24 7.83 20.21
C GLY A 258 -11.50 7.00 21.28
N LEU A 259 -11.00 5.80 20.95
CA LEU A 259 -10.16 5.00 21.84
C LEU A 259 -8.71 5.52 21.93
N TYR A 260 -8.28 6.32 20.95
CA TYR A 260 -6.88 6.76 20.79
C TYR A 260 -6.73 8.28 20.82
N TRP A 261 -7.76 9.04 20.45
CA TRP A 261 -7.72 10.50 20.40
C TRP A 261 -8.94 11.13 21.08
N SER A 262 -8.72 12.23 21.80
CA SER A 262 -9.79 12.97 22.49
C SER A 262 -10.74 13.67 21.51
N ASN A 263 -10.21 14.28 20.44
CA ASN A 263 -10.97 15.02 19.42
C ASN A 263 -10.62 14.53 18.00
N PRO A 264 -10.98 13.29 17.64
CA PRO A 264 -10.53 12.67 16.38
C PRO A 264 -11.05 13.38 15.12
N ASN A 265 -12.10 14.20 15.23
CA ASN A 265 -12.67 14.93 14.09
C ASN A 265 -11.87 16.18 13.70
N PHE A 266 -11.24 16.85 14.67
CA PHE A 266 -10.65 18.18 14.48
C PHE A 266 -9.12 18.16 14.58
N ASP A 267 -8.57 17.31 15.45
CA ASP A 267 -7.15 17.37 15.81
C ASP A 267 -6.31 16.26 15.15
N VAL A 268 -6.95 15.38 14.37
CA VAL A 268 -6.31 14.19 13.80
C VAL A 268 -6.30 14.25 12.29
N ASN A 269 -5.10 14.16 11.72
CA ASN A 269 -4.91 13.98 10.31
C ASN A 269 -5.26 12.54 9.90
N PRO A 270 -6.08 12.32 8.86
CA PRO A 270 -6.47 10.99 8.40
C PRO A 270 -5.30 10.06 8.05
N ALA A 271 -4.13 10.61 7.71
CA ALA A 271 -2.92 9.86 7.44
C ALA A 271 -2.39 9.06 8.65
N VAL A 272 -2.86 9.37 9.85
CA VAL A 272 -2.43 8.73 11.11
C VAL A 272 -3.29 7.50 11.45
N PHE A 273 -4.42 7.31 10.75
CA PHE A 273 -5.28 6.14 10.90
C PHE A 273 -4.69 4.86 10.27
#